data_AF-A0A087E7K9-F1
#
_entry.id   AF-A0A087E7K9-F1
#
_cell.length_a   1.000
_cell.length_b   1.000
_cell.length_c   1.000
_cell.angle_alpha   90.00
_cell.angle_beta   90.00
_cell.angle_gamma   90.00
#
_symmetry.space_group_name_H-M   'P 1'
#
loop_
_entity.id
_entity.type
_entity.pdbx_description
1 polymer ?
#
loop_
_entity_poly.entity_id
_entity_poly.type
_entity_poly.pdbx_seq_one_letter_code
_entity_poly.pdbx_strand_id
1 'polypeptide(L)'
;MPQSATSPTLFLYSTTISDVGTVRSNNQDSSFAGEHLIAICDGMGGHAGGDTASTIAIRSLAHIERDDVRSNVRAVSSMMETSVMAAHDAIVGKAKRERKLAGMGTTVTAVALVSGYWILAHIGDSRAYLLRDGKLTRMTNDHSYVQHLIDTGRITPAEARNHPQRNVVMRVLGDFDIDPRPDIAICAAHPADRWMLCSDGLDGVLEDSTIEETLVHISDQGECAQQLVSMALKAGSTDNVTAVIGDATLALDADAFDLPHQTPLIGGAAAASLEAIADIVNEPVASAPNLRHDNDSPAQRAAALTQDQDTQVQTAEPRVAQPSSMREKAGDDGEIDTGEIPIVQKRDGRISADPNDPEVAKAIRREQVQERQYSRSRRVRRRIRVLIAVLVLLAAMVGSAFAAWRWSQSKYYLGEADGVVSIYQGVNTNLFGYPLSHRVEDTGIKVSQLPQSWRDQLDQGITVDSLSEARSHARLIEREVKSLPESAGSNGKSAKQGSAKSGSGASATAGATPSASSSASSSGAAASKSAAANPSKSKGAE
;
A
#
# COMPACT_ATOMS: atom_id res chain seq x y z
N MET A 1 47.12 24.49 -8.85
CA MET A 1 45.99 23.60 -9.21
C MET A 1 45.88 23.63 -10.72
N PRO A 2 46.06 22.51 -11.43
CA PRO A 2 45.87 22.54 -12.88
C PRO A 2 44.37 22.69 -13.16
N GLN A 3 44.00 23.77 -13.83
CA GLN A 3 42.77 23.86 -14.60
C GLN A 3 43.02 23.08 -15.90
N SER A 4 42.44 21.90 -16.08
CA SER A 4 42.23 21.27 -17.40
C SER A 4 41.42 19.98 -17.31
N ALA A 5 40.59 19.81 -18.33
CA ALA A 5 39.62 18.74 -18.61
C ALA A 5 38.33 18.80 -17.77
N THR A 6 37.23 19.10 -18.47
CA THR A 6 35.85 18.89 -18.01
C THR A 6 35.70 17.41 -17.66
N SER A 7 35.91 17.04 -16.40
CA SER A 7 35.57 15.71 -15.93
C SER A 7 34.10 15.45 -16.22
N PRO A 8 33.74 14.28 -16.76
CA PRO A 8 32.35 14.00 -17.07
C PRO A 8 31.50 14.07 -15.79
N THR A 9 30.34 14.70 -15.89
CA THR A 9 29.40 14.83 -14.77
C THR A 9 28.86 13.45 -14.39
N LEU A 10 29.03 13.09 -13.12
CA LEU A 10 28.49 11.86 -12.54
C LEU A 10 27.15 12.16 -11.86
N PHE A 11 26.20 11.24 -12.02
CA PHE A 11 24.89 11.25 -11.39
C PHE A 11 24.75 10.01 -10.49
N LEU A 12 24.11 10.18 -9.34
CA LEU A 12 23.82 9.09 -8.41
C LEU A 12 22.40 8.62 -8.65
N TYR A 13 22.24 7.34 -9.00
CA TYR A 13 20.96 6.64 -8.92
C TYR A 13 20.95 5.79 -7.67
N SER A 14 19.89 5.86 -6.89
CA SER A 14 19.87 5.18 -5.62
C SER A 14 18.57 4.46 -5.35
N THR A 15 18.59 3.50 -4.43
CA THR A 15 17.37 2.87 -3.95
C THR A 15 17.57 2.43 -2.51
N THR A 16 16.46 2.26 -1.80
CA THR A 16 16.48 1.77 -0.43
C THR A 16 15.38 0.76 -0.23
N ILE A 17 15.70 -0.31 0.51
CA ILE A 17 14.76 -1.31 1.02
C ILE A 17 14.99 -1.44 2.52
N SER A 18 13.91 -1.42 3.29
CA SER A 18 13.94 -1.56 4.74
C SER A 18 12.82 -2.47 5.19
N ASP A 19 13.13 -3.43 6.07
CA ASP A 19 12.19 -4.40 6.63
C ASP A 19 12.30 -4.42 8.17
N VAL A 20 11.16 -4.65 8.82
CA VAL A 20 11.07 -4.72 10.30
C VAL A 20 11.86 -5.92 10.85
N GLY A 21 12.05 -6.98 10.05
CA GLY A 21 12.60 -8.23 10.51
C GLY A 21 11.56 -9.15 11.12
N THR A 22 12.01 -10.30 11.63
CA THR A 22 11.12 -11.36 12.12
C THR A 22 10.83 -11.29 13.61
N VAL A 23 11.67 -10.59 14.38
CA VAL A 23 11.63 -10.57 15.86
C VAL A 23 11.17 -9.23 16.41
N ARG A 24 11.56 -8.11 15.78
CA ARG A 24 11.22 -6.77 16.26
C ARG A 24 9.75 -6.45 15.94
N SER A 25 9.12 -5.64 16.77
CA SER A 25 7.72 -5.21 16.59
C SER A 25 7.57 -3.93 15.76
N ASN A 26 8.64 -3.13 15.68
CA ASN A 26 8.66 -1.88 14.95
C ASN A 26 9.99 -1.73 14.22
N ASN A 27 9.98 -0.99 13.12
CA ASN A 27 11.20 -0.62 12.43
C ASN A 27 11.75 0.68 13.02
N GLN A 28 12.94 0.63 13.59
CA GLN A 28 13.65 1.78 14.14
C GLN A 28 14.74 2.29 13.18
N ASP A 29 15.03 1.57 12.10
CA ASP A 29 15.88 2.06 11.02
C ASP A 29 15.16 3.16 10.24
N SER A 30 15.92 4.10 9.70
CA SER A 30 15.47 5.06 8.70
C SER A 30 16.50 5.17 7.59
N SER A 31 16.03 5.36 6.36
CA SER A 31 16.93 5.54 5.22
C SER A 31 16.42 6.60 4.24
N PHE A 32 17.36 7.15 3.49
CA PHE A 32 17.14 8.16 2.46
C PHE A 32 17.94 7.78 1.23
N ALA A 33 17.31 7.83 0.06
CA ALA A 33 17.93 7.54 -1.23
C ALA A 33 17.49 8.59 -2.25
N GLY A 34 18.33 9.59 -2.49
CA GLY A 34 18.13 10.65 -3.47
C GLY A 34 19.16 10.62 -4.61
N GLU A 35 19.18 11.70 -5.38
CA GLU A 35 20.06 11.98 -6.51
C GLU A 35 21.44 12.52 -6.08
N HIS A 36 21.54 13.06 -4.86
CA HIS A 36 22.79 13.62 -4.34
C HIS A 36 23.23 12.99 -3.03
N LEU A 37 22.27 12.51 -2.22
CA LEU A 37 22.51 11.92 -0.92
C LEU A 37 21.90 10.51 -0.81
N ILE A 38 22.69 9.58 -0.27
CA ILE A 38 22.18 8.34 0.33
C ILE A 38 22.54 8.29 1.80
N ALA A 39 21.62 7.84 2.65
CA ALA A 39 21.84 7.75 4.08
C ALA A 39 21.06 6.61 4.73
N ILE A 40 21.63 6.06 5.79
CA ILE A 40 21.02 5.09 6.69
C ILE A 40 21.26 5.51 8.14
N CYS A 41 20.26 5.31 8.98
CA CYS A 41 20.29 5.61 10.40
C CYS A 41 19.60 4.47 11.15
N ASP A 42 20.34 3.76 11.99
CA ASP A 42 19.82 2.70 12.86
C ASP A 42 19.47 3.30 14.23
N GLY A 43 18.17 3.30 14.54
CA GLY A 43 17.62 3.92 15.72
C GLY A 43 17.65 3.00 16.94
N MET A 44 18.34 3.43 17.98
CA MET A 44 18.39 2.74 19.27
C MET A 44 17.64 3.50 20.38
N GLY A 45 17.13 2.73 21.33
CA GLY A 45 16.29 3.23 22.42
C GLY A 45 15.02 2.40 22.53
N GLY A 46 14.35 2.43 23.69
CA GLY A 46 13.13 1.67 23.92
C GLY A 46 12.02 1.91 22.87
N HIS A 47 10.84 1.32 23.07
CA HIS A 47 9.85 1.10 22.00
C HIS A 47 9.58 2.27 21.01
N ALA A 48 9.68 3.54 21.44
CA ALA A 48 9.45 4.74 20.61
C ALA A 48 10.63 5.75 20.61
N GLY A 49 11.81 5.35 21.10
CA GLY A 49 13.01 6.21 21.12
C GLY A 49 13.78 6.15 19.81
N GLY A 50 14.08 4.93 19.34
CA GLY A 50 14.93 4.71 18.17
C GLY A 50 14.33 5.23 16.87
N ASP A 51 13.05 4.95 16.61
CA ASP A 51 12.31 5.42 15.43
C ASP A 51 12.32 6.96 15.32
N THR A 52 12.14 7.64 16.46
CA THR A 52 12.22 9.09 16.55
C THR A 52 13.62 9.61 16.27
N ALA A 53 14.66 8.98 16.85
CA ALA A 53 16.04 9.41 16.70
C ALA A 53 16.52 9.26 15.25
N SER A 54 16.31 8.10 14.62
CA SER A 54 16.70 7.85 13.23
C SER A 54 15.95 8.75 12.25
N THR A 55 14.66 9.01 12.50
CA THR A 55 13.87 9.97 11.70
C THR A 55 14.41 11.40 11.80
N ILE A 56 14.81 11.85 13.00
CA ILE A 56 15.41 13.18 13.20
C ILE A 56 16.73 13.28 12.41
N ALA A 57 17.57 12.24 12.45
CA ALA A 57 18.85 12.24 11.72
C ALA A 57 18.66 12.34 10.20
N ILE A 58 17.77 11.54 9.61
CA ILE A 58 17.46 11.62 8.17
C ILE A 58 16.92 13.01 7.79
N ARG A 59 16.00 13.56 8.59
CA ARG A 59 15.46 14.91 8.33
C ARG A 59 16.54 15.98 8.38
N SER A 60 17.48 15.89 9.33
CA SER A 60 18.59 16.82 9.42
C SER A 60 19.54 16.73 8.23
N LEU A 61 19.66 15.58 7.56
CA LEU A 61 20.52 15.39 6.39
C LEU A 61 19.81 15.69 5.05
N ALA A 62 18.48 15.55 4.98
CA ALA A 62 17.72 15.64 3.74
C ALA A 62 17.93 16.95 2.94
N HIS A 63 18.29 18.06 3.59
CA HIS A 63 18.55 19.32 2.89
C HIS A 63 19.81 19.31 2.00
N ILE A 64 20.71 18.34 2.19
CA ILE A 64 21.89 18.15 1.33
C ILE A 64 21.44 17.78 -0.10
N GLU A 65 20.25 17.21 -0.26
CA GLU A 65 19.67 16.85 -1.55
C GLU A 65 19.40 18.07 -2.46
N ARG A 66 19.14 19.25 -1.89
CA ARG A 66 18.71 20.46 -2.64
C ARG A 66 19.78 21.14 -3.52
N ASP A 67 21.00 20.63 -3.53
CA ASP A 67 22.21 21.14 -4.22
C ASP A 67 22.18 22.56 -4.86
N ASP A 68 21.95 23.60 -4.05
CA ASP A 68 22.21 24.99 -4.44
C ASP A 68 23.71 25.35 -4.32
N VAL A 69 24.51 24.51 -3.65
CA VAL A 69 25.96 24.71 -3.43
C VAL A 69 26.76 24.01 -4.53
N ARG A 70 26.36 24.29 -5.77
CA ARG A 70 26.97 23.75 -6.98
C ARG A 70 28.49 23.91 -6.94
N SER A 71 29.18 22.80 -6.74
CA SER A 71 30.61 22.57 -7.05
C SER A 71 31.66 22.61 -5.91
N ASN A 72 31.30 22.77 -4.63
CA ASN A 72 32.31 22.83 -3.55
C ASN A 72 32.26 21.65 -2.57
N VAL A 73 33.11 20.66 -2.83
CA VAL A 73 33.30 19.45 -2.00
C VAL A 73 33.54 19.78 -0.52
N ARG A 74 34.33 20.82 -0.21
CA ARG A 74 34.62 21.20 1.18
C ARG A 74 33.39 21.79 1.87
N ALA A 75 32.60 22.58 1.16
CA ALA A 75 31.38 23.17 1.71
C ALA A 75 30.37 22.08 2.05
N VAL A 76 30.16 21.10 1.16
CA VAL A 76 29.25 19.97 1.43
C VAL A 76 29.79 19.07 2.55
N SER A 77 31.10 18.82 2.60
CA SER A 77 31.71 18.09 3.72
C SER A 77 31.46 18.77 5.08
N SER A 78 31.65 20.09 5.18
CA SER A 78 31.32 20.84 6.40
C SER A 78 29.81 20.89 6.68
N MET A 79 28.98 20.93 5.63
CA MET A 79 27.52 20.84 5.76
C MET A 79 27.11 19.49 6.34
N MET A 80 27.64 18.36 5.84
CA MET A 80 27.37 17.02 6.37
C MET A 80 27.75 16.94 7.86
N GLU A 81 28.95 17.37 8.23
CA GLU A 81 29.41 17.38 9.63
C GLU A 81 28.48 18.22 10.52
N THR A 82 28.13 19.43 10.08
CA THR A 82 27.24 20.34 10.82
C THR A 82 25.82 19.77 10.92
N SER A 83 25.34 19.08 9.89
CA SER A 83 24.01 18.47 9.84
C SER A 83 23.88 17.29 10.81
N VAL A 84 24.91 16.44 10.88
CA VAL A 84 25.01 15.36 11.87
C VAL A 84 25.04 15.95 13.29
N MET A 85 25.78 17.04 13.49
CA MET A 85 25.84 17.71 14.79
C MET A 85 24.50 18.37 15.17
N ALA A 86 23.80 18.98 14.22
CA ALA A 86 22.46 19.50 14.43
C ALA A 86 21.44 18.38 14.75
N ALA A 87 21.59 17.21 14.12
CA ALA A 87 20.79 16.03 14.46
C ALA A 87 21.04 15.59 15.91
N HIS A 88 22.31 15.54 16.35
CA HIS A 88 22.65 15.27 17.75
C HIS A 88 21.93 16.22 18.71
N ASP A 89 22.06 17.53 18.50
CA ASP A 89 21.44 18.54 19.36
C ASP A 89 19.91 18.43 19.38
N ALA A 90 19.30 18.13 18.24
CA ALA A 90 17.86 17.91 18.13
C ALA A 90 17.39 16.66 18.91
N ILE A 91 18.14 15.56 18.82
CA ILE A 91 17.88 14.32 19.57
C ILE A 91 18.03 14.58 21.07
N VAL A 92 19.15 15.15 21.52
CA VAL A 92 19.39 15.51 22.92
C VAL A 92 18.30 16.43 23.46
N GLY A 93 17.95 17.46 22.69
CA GLY A 93 16.89 18.41 23.06
C GLY A 93 15.53 17.74 23.22
N LYS A 94 15.18 16.79 22.35
CA LYS A 94 13.91 16.06 22.43
C LYS A 94 13.91 15.04 23.58
N ALA A 95 15.00 14.31 23.79
CA ALA A 95 15.15 13.36 24.90
C ALA A 95 15.00 14.05 26.27
N LYS A 96 15.55 15.28 26.41
CA LYS A 96 15.42 16.09 27.63
C LYS A 96 14.00 16.61 27.87
N ARG A 97 13.25 16.94 26.82
CA ARG A 97 11.85 17.40 26.94
C ARG A 97 10.88 16.26 27.24
N GLU A 98 11.13 15.09 26.66
CA GLU A 98 10.23 13.94 26.74
C GLU A 98 10.91 12.77 27.45
N ARG A 99 10.67 12.63 28.77
CA ARG A 99 11.29 11.58 29.60
C ARG A 99 11.08 10.14 29.08
N LYS A 100 10.04 9.91 28.27
CA LYS A 100 9.79 8.59 27.63
C LYS A 100 10.79 8.25 26.53
N LEU A 101 11.46 9.26 25.97
CA LEU A 101 12.49 9.15 24.93
C LEU A 101 13.91 9.25 25.51
N ALA A 102 14.04 9.19 26.84
CA ALA A 102 15.35 9.19 27.49
C ALA A 102 16.17 7.98 27.03
N GLY A 103 17.44 8.22 26.69
CA GLY A 103 18.33 7.19 26.14
C GLY A 103 18.04 6.82 24.69
N MET A 104 17.26 7.60 23.95
CA MET A 104 17.20 7.44 22.49
C MET A 104 18.51 7.88 21.84
N GLY A 105 18.87 7.18 20.77
CA GLY A 105 19.99 7.51 19.93
C GLY A 105 19.87 6.88 18.56
N THR A 106 20.81 7.19 17.67
CA THR A 106 20.86 6.61 16.34
C THR A 106 22.28 6.59 15.81
N THR A 107 22.59 5.60 14.98
CA THR A 107 23.74 5.65 14.08
C THR A 107 23.42 6.59 12.91
N VAL A 108 24.45 7.03 12.19
CA VAL A 108 24.34 7.72 10.92
C VAL A 108 25.46 7.25 10.01
N THR A 109 25.11 6.77 8.82
CA THR A 109 26.06 6.56 7.72
C THR A 109 25.47 7.19 6.47
N ALA A 110 26.16 8.18 5.90
CA ALA A 110 25.67 8.95 4.77
C ALA A 110 26.78 9.14 3.74
N VAL A 111 26.43 9.04 2.46
CA VAL A 111 27.34 9.26 1.33
C VAL A 111 26.69 10.26 0.38
N ALA A 112 27.43 11.30 0.00
CA ALA A 112 27.00 12.30 -0.97
C ALA A 112 27.91 12.30 -2.21
N LEU A 113 27.32 12.46 -3.40
CA LEU A 113 28.04 12.65 -4.65
C LEU A 113 28.08 14.14 -5.02
N VAL A 114 29.27 14.73 -4.99
CA VAL A 114 29.45 16.16 -5.29
C VAL A 114 30.65 16.37 -6.18
N SER A 115 30.43 16.93 -7.37
CA SER A 115 31.52 17.33 -8.29
C SER A 115 32.50 16.21 -8.63
N GLY A 116 32.02 14.97 -8.73
CA GLY A 116 32.88 13.80 -8.98
C GLY A 116 33.69 13.34 -7.76
N TYR A 117 33.29 13.73 -6.55
CA TYR A 117 33.83 13.22 -5.29
C TYR A 117 32.72 12.61 -4.45
N TRP A 118 33.05 11.50 -3.79
CA TRP A 118 32.25 10.93 -2.73
C TRP A 118 32.67 11.55 -1.40
N ILE A 119 31.67 11.96 -0.62
CA ILE A 119 31.85 12.42 0.75
C ILE A 119 31.08 11.47 1.66
N LEU A 120 31.80 10.75 2.52
CA LEU A 120 31.25 9.84 3.53
C LEU A 120 31.24 10.55 4.88
N ALA A 121 30.11 10.49 5.58
CA ALA A 121 29.98 10.84 6.99
C ALA A 121 29.46 9.64 7.76
N HIS A 122 30.16 9.23 8.82
CA HIS A 122 29.85 8.01 9.55
C HIS A 122 29.98 8.16 11.06
N ILE A 123 28.98 7.65 11.79
CA ILE A 123 29.00 7.46 13.24
C ILE A 123 28.11 6.26 13.61
N GLY A 124 28.70 5.22 14.19
CA GLY A 124 27.98 4.05 14.68
C GLY A 124 28.61 2.78 14.15
N ASP A 125 27.83 1.72 14.05
CA ASP A 125 28.23 0.40 13.54
C ASP A 125 27.52 -0.01 12.26
N SER A 126 26.63 0.85 11.72
CA SER A 126 26.16 0.70 10.34
C SER A 126 27.32 0.84 9.35
N ARG A 127 27.30 0.10 8.24
CA ARG A 127 28.45 0.01 7.34
C ARG A 127 28.22 0.62 5.98
N ALA A 128 29.29 1.15 5.39
CA ALA A 128 29.33 1.53 3.98
C ALA A 128 30.38 0.69 3.25
N TYR A 129 29.97 0.12 2.13
CA TYR A 129 30.83 -0.60 1.20
C TYR A 129 30.84 0.09 -0.15
N LEU A 130 32.01 0.12 -0.78
CA LEU A 130 32.22 0.58 -2.15
C LEU A 130 32.66 -0.60 -3.00
N LEU A 131 31.87 -0.92 -4.02
CA LEU A 131 32.24 -1.84 -5.08
C LEU A 131 32.86 -1.02 -6.22
N ARG A 132 34.13 -1.31 -6.53
CA ARG A 132 34.86 -0.70 -7.65
C ARG A 132 35.67 -1.78 -8.36
N ASP A 133 35.60 -1.81 -9.69
CA ASP A 133 36.32 -2.78 -10.53
C ASP A 133 36.07 -4.25 -10.10
N GLY A 134 34.84 -4.55 -9.65
CA GLY A 134 34.45 -5.89 -9.19
C GLY A 134 35.02 -6.28 -7.83
N LYS A 135 35.62 -5.36 -7.07
CA LYS A 135 36.14 -5.60 -5.73
C LYS A 135 35.38 -4.80 -4.68
N LEU A 136 34.86 -5.49 -3.67
CA LEU A 136 34.20 -4.85 -2.53
C LEU A 136 35.23 -4.34 -1.52
N THR A 137 35.11 -3.07 -1.13
CA THR A 137 35.93 -2.45 -0.08
C THR A 137 35.03 -1.83 0.96
N ARG A 138 35.21 -2.21 2.22
CA ARG A 138 34.55 -1.55 3.35
C ARG A 138 35.18 -0.18 3.60
N MET A 139 34.36 0.85 3.64
CA MET A 139 34.79 2.26 3.73
C MET A 139 34.65 2.84 5.14
N THR A 140 33.88 2.18 6.02
CA THR A 140 33.68 2.59 7.42
C THR A 140 34.43 1.67 8.39
N ASN A 141 34.80 2.19 9.55
CA ASN A 141 35.25 1.39 10.69
C ASN A 141 34.20 1.50 11.80
N ASP A 142 33.72 0.37 12.33
CA ASP A 142 32.60 0.41 13.28
C ASP A 142 33.03 1.08 14.59
N HIS A 143 32.21 2.00 15.07
CA HIS A 143 32.36 2.54 16.42
C HIS A 143 31.75 1.60 17.45
N SER A 144 32.19 0.33 17.47
CA SER A 144 31.70 -0.70 18.39
C SER A 144 32.79 -1.16 19.36
N TYR A 145 32.37 -1.76 20.48
CA TYR A 145 33.30 -2.28 21.48
C TYR A 145 34.17 -3.40 20.93
N VAL A 146 33.59 -4.28 20.11
CA VAL A 146 34.33 -5.37 19.46
C VAL A 146 35.36 -4.86 18.46
N GLN A 147 35.04 -3.79 17.71
CA GLN A 147 36.00 -3.17 16.80
C GLN A 147 37.18 -2.57 17.56
N HIS A 148 36.93 -1.92 18.71
CA HIS A 148 38.01 -1.44 19.58
C HIS A 148 38.93 -2.59 20.09
N LEU A 149 38.36 -3.76 20.40
CA LEU A 149 39.15 -4.93 20.79
C LEU A 149 39.98 -5.49 19.62
N ILE A 150 39.46 -5.44 18.39
CA ILE A 150 40.21 -5.81 17.18
C ILE A 150 41.37 -4.83 16.98
N ASP A 151 41.10 -3.53 17.02
CA ASP A 151 42.07 -2.47 16.77
C ASP A 151 43.22 -2.49 17.80
N THR A 152 42.93 -2.92 19.03
CA THR A 152 43.92 -3.10 20.11
C THR A 152 44.58 -4.48 20.14
N GLY A 153 44.26 -5.35 19.17
CA GLY A 153 44.83 -6.69 19.03
C GLY A 153 44.44 -7.65 20.17
N ARG A 154 43.31 -7.39 20.85
CA ARG A 154 42.80 -8.22 21.96
C ARG A 154 42.00 -9.42 21.46
N ILE A 155 41.31 -9.27 20.34
CA ILE A 155 40.54 -10.33 19.68
C ILE A 155 40.78 -10.28 18.17
N THR A 156 40.54 -11.41 17.52
CA THR A 156 40.52 -11.51 16.05
C THR A 156 39.14 -11.12 15.48
N PRO A 157 39.06 -10.75 14.19
CA PRO A 157 37.76 -10.50 13.53
C PRO A 157 36.79 -11.70 13.58
N ALA A 158 37.31 -12.93 13.57
CA ALA A 158 36.49 -14.13 13.69
C ALA A 158 35.90 -14.30 15.10
N GLU A 159 36.66 -13.96 16.14
CA GLU A 159 36.18 -13.98 17.53
C GLU A 159 35.15 -12.87 17.80
N ALA A 160 35.31 -11.70 17.17
CA ALA A 160 34.40 -10.57 17.31
C ALA A 160 32.96 -10.91 16.93
N ARG A 161 32.75 -11.73 15.89
CA ARG A 161 31.41 -12.14 15.42
C ARG A 161 30.59 -12.86 16.48
N ASN A 162 31.24 -13.65 17.32
CA ASN A 162 30.60 -14.44 18.38
C ASN A 162 30.75 -13.80 19.77
N HIS A 163 31.25 -12.56 19.84
CA HIS A 163 31.51 -11.92 21.12
C HIS A 163 30.20 -11.57 21.84
N PRO A 164 30.09 -11.80 23.17
CA PRO A 164 28.88 -11.50 23.93
C PRO A 164 28.44 -10.03 23.87
N GLN A 165 29.40 -9.12 23.69
CA GLN A 165 29.20 -7.67 23.61
C GLN A 165 29.31 -7.13 22.18
N ARG A 166 29.00 -7.92 21.16
CA ARG A 166 29.09 -7.48 19.75
C ARG A 166 28.14 -6.32 19.41
N ASN A 167 26.97 -6.26 20.05
CA ASN A 167 25.96 -5.22 19.85
C ASN A 167 26.22 -3.94 20.70
N VAL A 168 27.41 -3.79 21.30
CA VAL A 168 27.73 -2.63 22.13
C VAL A 168 28.38 -1.55 21.28
N VAL A 169 27.62 -0.51 20.97
CA VAL A 169 28.09 0.66 20.21
C VAL A 169 28.75 1.67 21.16
N MET A 170 29.88 2.22 20.74
CA MET A 170 30.73 3.14 21.49
C MET A 170 30.57 4.60 21.06
N ARG A 171 30.10 4.89 19.85
CA ARG A 171 29.76 6.25 19.38
C ARG A 171 28.44 6.23 18.61
N VAL A 172 27.48 7.03 19.07
CA VAL A 172 26.17 7.22 18.45
C VAL A 172 25.69 8.65 18.70
N LEU A 173 24.72 9.12 17.91
CA LEU A 173 24.02 10.36 18.24
C LEU A 173 23.01 10.08 19.34
N GLY A 174 22.93 10.92 20.37
CA GLY A 174 21.95 10.76 21.44
C GLY A 174 22.34 11.52 22.70
N ASP A 175 21.53 11.37 23.75
CA ASP A 175 21.78 11.95 25.08
C ASP A 175 22.77 11.11 25.89
N PHE A 176 23.92 10.83 25.29
CA PHE A 176 25.04 10.11 25.89
C PHE A 176 26.25 11.04 26.00
N ASP A 177 27.03 10.90 27.08
CA ASP A 177 28.27 11.69 27.29
C ASP A 177 29.42 11.09 26.47
N ILE A 178 29.29 11.15 25.14
CA ILE A 178 30.18 10.54 24.15
C ILE A 178 30.40 11.55 23.01
N ASP A 179 31.58 11.54 22.39
CA ASP A 179 31.90 12.41 21.25
C ASP A 179 30.97 12.14 20.05
N PRO A 180 30.10 13.10 19.67
CA PRO A 180 29.12 12.92 18.60
C PRO A 180 29.65 13.31 17.21
N ARG A 181 30.91 13.76 17.10
CA ARG A 181 31.48 14.17 15.82
C ARG A 181 31.51 12.98 14.87
N PRO A 182 31.06 13.11 13.60
CA PRO A 182 31.17 12.05 12.62
C PRO A 182 32.59 11.93 12.08
N ASP A 183 32.94 10.74 11.60
CA ASP A 183 34.12 10.52 10.80
C ASP A 183 33.81 10.92 9.36
N ILE A 184 34.63 11.80 8.79
CA ILE A 184 34.47 12.33 7.42
C ILE A 184 35.58 11.80 6.51
N ALA A 185 35.20 11.19 5.39
CA ALA A 185 36.14 10.76 4.36
C ALA A 185 35.74 11.31 2.99
N ILE A 186 36.73 11.73 2.19
CA ILE A 186 36.52 12.25 0.84
C ILE A 186 37.36 11.42 -0.12
N CYS A 187 36.75 10.89 -1.18
CA CYS A 187 37.47 10.17 -2.22
C CYS A 187 36.95 10.49 -3.62
N ALA A 188 37.78 10.28 -4.65
CA ALA A 188 37.38 10.52 -6.03
C ALA A 188 36.34 9.47 -6.48
N ALA A 189 35.25 9.95 -7.08
CA ALA A 189 34.23 9.11 -7.68
C ALA A 189 34.66 8.65 -9.06
N HIS A 190 34.37 7.40 -9.38
CA HIS A 190 34.58 6.80 -10.69
C HIS A 190 33.24 6.37 -11.28
N PRO A 191 33.10 6.38 -12.61
CA PRO A 191 31.95 5.76 -13.27
C PRO A 191 31.78 4.31 -12.84
N ALA A 192 30.53 3.88 -12.64
CA ALA A 192 30.16 2.55 -12.18
C ALA A 192 30.62 2.21 -10.75
N ASP A 193 31.05 3.19 -9.96
CA ASP A 193 31.14 3.03 -8.51
C ASP A 193 29.75 2.68 -7.97
N ARG A 194 29.68 1.61 -7.18
CA ARG A 194 28.45 1.19 -6.49
C ARG A 194 28.67 1.23 -4.99
N TRP A 195 27.87 2.04 -4.31
CA TRP A 195 27.80 2.09 -2.86
C TRP A 195 26.70 1.19 -2.34
N MET A 196 26.98 0.54 -1.22
CA MET A 196 25.99 -0.13 -0.38
C MET A 196 26.13 0.37 1.05
N LEU A 197 25.05 0.92 1.59
CA LEU A 197 24.91 1.21 3.02
C LEU A 197 24.00 0.18 3.66
N CYS A 198 24.34 -0.33 4.83
CA CYS A 198 23.52 -1.30 5.54
C CYS A 198 23.52 -1.12 7.06
N SER A 199 22.41 -1.51 7.70
CA SER A 199 22.30 -1.64 9.16
C SER A 199 22.86 -2.99 9.62
N ASP A 200 23.13 -3.10 10.92
CA ASP A 200 23.75 -4.27 11.55
C ASP A 200 22.92 -5.56 11.36
N GLY A 201 21.62 -5.43 11.14
CA GLY A 201 20.72 -6.52 10.81
C GLY A 201 21.03 -7.22 9.50
N LEU A 202 21.83 -6.60 8.61
CA LEU A 202 22.28 -7.21 7.36
C LEU A 202 23.68 -7.81 7.50
N ASP A 203 24.69 -7.01 7.86
CA ASP A 203 26.08 -7.45 7.94
C ASP A 203 26.40 -8.26 9.21
N GLY A 204 25.46 -8.30 10.17
CA GLY A 204 25.50 -9.21 11.30
C GLY A 204 25.22 -10.67 10.93
N VAL A 205 24.58 -10.93 9.78
CA VAL A 205 24.22 -12.28 9.31
C VAL A 205 24.82 -12.66 7.95
N LEU A 206 25.07 -11.69 7.08
CA LEU A 206 25.69 -11.92 5.77
C LEU A 206 27.20 -11.67 5.83
N GLU A 207 27.97 -12.54 5.19
CA GLU A 207 29.41 -12.33 5.03
C GLU A 207 29.71 -11.38 3.86
N ASP A 208 30.82 -10.63 3.98
CA ASP A 208 31.31 -9.71 2.95
C ASP A 208 31.42 -10.37 1.56
N SER A 209 31.77 -11.66 1.49
CA SER A 209 31.84 -12.44 0.25
C SER A 209 30.47 -12.59 -0.43
N THR A 210 29.42 -12.82 0.35
CA THR A 210 28.03 -12.93 -0.15
C THR A 210 27.52 -11.58 -0.62
N ILE A 211 27.88 -10.51 0.11
CA ILE A 211 27.56 -9.14 -0.26
C ILE A 211 28.26 -8.77 -1.58
N GLU A 212 29.55 -9.07 -1.72
CA GLU A 212 30.34 -8.83 -2.93
C GLU A 212 29.75 -9.57 -4.13
N GLU A 213 29.49 -10.87 -3.99
CA GLU A 213 28.89 -11.69 -5.05
C GLU A 213 27.56 -11.10 -5.54
N THR A 214 26.71 -10.67 -4.61
CA THR A 214 25.40 -10.10 -4.95
C THR A 214 25.51 -8.76 -5.67
N LEU A 215 26.36 -7.85 -5.16
CA LEU A 215 26.57 -6.54 -5.76
C LEU A 215 27.20 -6.61 -7.15
N VAL A 216 28.02 -7.64 -7.41
CA VAL A 216 28.66 -7.89 -8.71
C VAL A 216 27.68 -8.49 -9.71
N HIS A 217 26.86 -9.47 -9.30
CA HIS A 217 26.00 -10.21 -10.23
C HIS A 217 24.67 -9.54 -10.56
N ILE A 218 24.10 -8.75 -9.65
CA ILE A 218 22.80 -8.12 -9.85
C ILE A 218 22.99 -6.67 -10.27
N SER A 219 22.77 -6.36 -11.54
CA SER A 219 22.99 -5.00 -12.07
C SER A 219 21.90 -4.02 -11.65
N ASP A 220 20.65 -4.45 -11.47
CA ASP A 220 19.56 -3.56 -11.03
C ASP A 220 19.68 -3.25 -9.53
N GLN A 221 19.68 -1.96 -9.18
CA GLN A 221 19.85 -1.52 -7.79
C GLN A 221 18.71 -2.02 -6.90
N GLY A 222 17.47 -1.98 -7.41
CA GLY A 222 16.26 -2.36 -6.69
C GLY A 222 16.25 -3.86 -6.41
N GLU A 223 16.48 -4.69 -7.42
CA GLU A 223 16.61 -6.13 -7.26
C GLU A 223 17.77 -6.50 -6.35
N CYS A 224 18.91 -5.80 -6.43
CA CYS A 224 20.05 -6.04 -5.55
C CYS A 224 19.68 -5.77 -4.08
N ALA A 225 19.07 -4.63 -3.77
CA ALA A 225 18.63 -4.29 -2.42
C ALA A 225 17.59 -5.29 -1.90
N GLN A 226 16.62 -5.66 -2.73
CA GLN A 226 15.59 -6.66 -2.42
C GLN A 226 16.20 -8.02 -2.08
N GLN A 227 17.15 -8.48 -2.90
CA GLN A 227 17.81 -9.77 -2.71
C GLN A 227 18.65 -9.77 -1.43
N LEU A 228 19.42 -8.72 -1.16
CA LEU A 228 20.24 -8.59 0.05
C LEU A 228 19.39 -8.66 1.33
N VAL A 229 18.31 -7.87 1.40
CA VAL A 229 17.39 -7.88 2.55
C VAL A 229 16.70 -9.24 2.68
N SER A 230 16.25 -9.84 1.57
CA SER A 230 15.65 -11.19 1.56
C SER A 230 16.62 -12.27 2.08
N MET A 231 17.89 -12.21 1.68
CA MET A 231 18.92 -13.14 2.15
C MET A 231 19.21 -12.97 3.65
N ALA A 232 19.29 -11.74 4.15
CA ALA A 232 19.50 -11.48 5.57
C ALA A 232 18.35 -12.02 6.43
N LEU A 233 17.10 -11.84 5.99
CA LEU A 233 15.93 -12.42 6.67
C LEU A 233 15.93 -13.95 6.63
N LYS A 234 16.28 -14.55 5.49
CA LYS A 234 16.41 -16.02 5.33
C LYS A 234 17.56 -16.60 6.17
N ALA A 235 18.64 -15.84 6.35
CA ALA A 235 19.76 -16.20 7.22
C ALA A 235 19.42 -16.13 8.72
N GLY A 236 18.24 -15.59 9.07
CA GLY A 236 17.74 -15.54 10.44
C GLY A 236 18.09 -14.23 11.17
N SER A 237 18.15 -13.10 10.46
CA SER A 237 18.32 -11.80 11.11
C SER A 237 17.24 -11.54 12.16
N THR A 238 17.69 -11.10 13.34
CA THR A 238 16.84 -10.80 14.50
C THR A 238 16.57 -9.31 14.64
N ASP A 239 17.17 -8.47 13.80
CA ASP A 239 17.02 -7.02 13.86
C ASP A 239 16.27 -6.44 12.67
N ASN A 240 16.07 -5.12 12.69
CA ASN A 240 15.65 -4.38 11.51
C ASN A 240 16.73 -4.52 10.42
N VAL A 241 16.30 -4.68 9.17
CA VAL A 241 17.22 -4.91 8.06
C VAL A 241 16.99 -3.84 7.00
N THR A 242 18.00 -3.01 6.78
CA THR A 242 17.93 -1.92 5.82
C THR A 242 19.16 -1.92 4.91
N ALA A 243 18.94 -1.77 3.61
CA ALA A 243 19.98 -1.66 2.60
C ALA A 243 19.69 -0.50 1.65
N VAL A 244 20.69 0.36 1.43
CA VAL A 244 20.65 1.46 0.48
C VAL A 244 21.73 1.22 -0.58
N ILE A 245 21.35 1.18 -1.85
CA ILE A 245 22.27 1.00 -2.98
C ILE A 245 22.35 2.31 -3.75
N GLY A 246 23.55 2.72 -4.17
CA GLY A 246 23.78 3.94 -4.93
C GLY A 246 24.83 3.76 -6.02
N ASP A 247 24.47 3.97 -7.28
CA ASP A 247 25.35 3.83 -8.44
C ASP A 247 25.73 5.19 -9.01
N ALA A 248 27.04 5.42 -9.22
CA ALA A 248 27.51 6.54 -10.02
C ALA A 248 27.46 6.20 -11.51
N THR A 249 26.74 7.01 -12.26
CA THR A 249 26.54 6.88 -13.70
C THR A 249 27.01 8.14 -14.41
N LEU A 250 27.42 7.99 -15.67
CA LEU A 250 27.79 9.11 -16.52
C LEU A 250 26.53 9.65 -17.21
N ALA A 251 26.41 10.98 -17.34
CA ALA A 251 25.45 11.54 -18.30
C ALA A 251 25.85 11.09 -19.72
N LEU A 252 25.03 10.24 -20.32
CA LEU A 252 25.09 9.94 -21.74
C LEU A 252 24.30 11.03 -22.47
N ASP A 253 25.02 11.95 -23.14
CA ASP A 253 24.54 13.10 -23.93
C ASP A 253 23.59 14.09 -23.24
N ALA A 254 24.09 15.32 -23.02
CA ALA A 254 23.34 16.45 -22.46
C ALA A 254 22.13 16.92 -23.30
N ASP A 255 21.97 16.38 -24.52
CA ASP A 255 20.87 16.69 -25.45
C ASP A 255 19.83 15.55 -25.54
N ALA A 256 20.04 14.43 -24.86
CA ALA A 256 19.04 13.38 -24.72
C ALA A 256 18.05 13.78 -23.61
N PHE A 257 16.82 14.12 -24.03
CA PHE A 257 15.67 14.32 -23.15
C PHE A 257 15.59 13.25 -22.03
N ASP A 258 15.31 13.72 -20.80
CA ASP A 258 15.16 12.97 -19.54
C ASP A 258 16.46 12.41 -18.92
N LEU A 259 17.22 13.27 -18.23
CA LEU A 259 17.80 12.82 -16.96
C LEU A 259 16.61 12.35 -16.11
N PRO A 260 16.50 11.07 -15.73
CA PRO A 260 15.43 10.59 -14.87
C PRO A 260 15.58 11.34 -13.54
N HIS A 261 14.73 12.34 -13.33
CA HIS A 261 14.59 12.93 -12.01
C HIS A 261 14.03 11.81 -11.14
N GLN A 262 14.85 11.27 -10.25
CA GLN A 262 14.46 10.21 -9.37
C GLN A 262 13.82 10.84 -8.15
N THR A 263 12.53 10.58 -7.96
CA THR A 263 11.85 10.92 -6.71
C THR A 263 12.60 10.29 -5.53
N PRO A 264 13.11 11.07 -4.57
CA PRO A 264 13.84 10.51 -3.44
C PRO A 264 12.99 9.50 -2.66
N LEU A 265 13.60 8.37 -2.31
CA LEU A 265 12.96 7.26 -1.61
C LEU A 265 13.31 7.28 -0.13
N ILE A 266 12.30 7.18 0.72
CA ILE A 266 12.43 7.18 2.18
C ILE A 266 12.00 5.83 2.75
N GLY A 267 12.91 5.15 3.45
CA GLY A 267 12.65 3.85 4.06
C GLY A 267 12.57 3.91 5.59
N GLY A 268 12.00 2.84 6.17
CA GLY A 268 11.94 2.66 7.63
C GLY A 268 11.01 3.63 8.35
N ALA A 269 11.35 4.02 9.58
CA ALA A 269 10.56 4.90 10.43
C ALA A 269 10.31 6.28 9.80
N ALA A 270 11.31 6.83 9.09
CA ALA A 270 11.19 8.12 8.41
C ALA A 270 10.07 8.17 7.35
N ALA A 271 9.65 7.02 6.80
CA ALA A 271 8.54 6.93 5.86
C ALA A 271 7.16 7.24 6.48
N ALA A 272 7.08 7.39 7.81
CA ALA A 272 5.90 7.93 8.49
C ALA A 272 5.82 9.47 8.41
N SER A 273 6.93 10.15 8.07
CA SER A 273 7.07 11.61 8.05
C SER A 273 7.47 12.16 6.67
N LEU A 274 6.91 11.59 5.60
CA LEU A 274 7.25 11.94 4.22
C LEU A 274 7.01 13.43 3.91
N GLU A 275 5.94 14.01 4.42
CA GLU A 275 5.59 15.42 4.17
C GLU A 275 6.66 16.37 4.70
N ALA A 276 7.15 16.13 5.92
CA ALA A 276 8.20 16.95 6.50
C ALA A 276 9.51 16.85 5.72
N ILE A 277 9.80 15.70 5.12
CA ILE A 277 10.98 15.51 4.28
C ILE A 277 10.77 16.18 2.90
N ALA A 278 9.59 16.04 2.30
CA ALA A 278 9.23 16.76 1.07
C ALA A 278 9.38 18.28 1.25
N ASP A 279 8.98 18.82 2.41
CA ASP A 279 9.15 20.22 2.77
C ASP A 279 10.61 20.64 2.97
N ILE A 280 11.50 19.71 3.35
CA ILE A 280 12.95 19.92 3.51
C ILE A 280 13.70 19.76 2.19
N VAL A 281 13.19 18.96 1.24
CA VAL A 281 13.78 18.77 -0.10
C VAL A 281 13.15 19.71 -1.13
N ASN A 282 11.96 20.26 -0.89
CA ASN A 282 11.15 21.10 -1.80
C ASN A 282 10.71 20.35 -3.07
N GLU A 283 10.73 19.03 -3.01
CA GLU A 283 10.44 18.15 -4.13
C GLU A 283 9.57 16.99 -3.63
N PRO A 284 8.86 16.31 -4.54
CA PRO A 284 8.11 15.12 -4.16
C PRO A 284 9.07 14.06 -3.61
N VAL A 285 8.66 13.37 -2.55
CA VAL A 285 9.38 12.20 -2.02
C VAL A 285 8.43 11.02 -1.93
N ALA A 286 8.95 9.81 -2.07
CA ALA A 286 8.15 8.58 -2.03
C ALA A 286 8.64 7.65 -0.92
N SER A 287 7.73 6.84 -0.38
CA SER A 287 8.13 5.73 0.48
C SER A 287 8.88 4.68 -0.32
N ALA A 288 9.89 4.06 0.30
CA ALA A 288 10.61 2.92 -0.22
C ALA A 288 9.64 1.80 -0.68
N PRO A 289 10.00 1.05 -1.74
CA PRO A 289 9.24 -0.12 -2.14
C PRO A 289 9.25 -1.17 -1.03
N ASN A 290 8.12 -1.86 -0.86
CA ASN A 290 8.03 -2.98 0.08
C ASN A 290 8.94 -4.13 -0.36
N LEU A 291 9.42 -4.91 0.59
CA LEU A 291 10.14 -6.15 0.31
C LEU A 291 9.22 -7.10 -0.49
N ARG A 292 9.71 -7.58 -1.63
CA ARG A 292 9.05 -8.57 -2.47
C ARG A 292 9.23 -9.92 -1.78
N HIS A 293 8.13 -10.49 -1.32
CA HIS A 293 8.15 -11.86 -0.82
C HIS A 293 8.14 -12.83 -2.00
N ASP A 294 9.03 -13.83 -1.96
CA ASP A 294 8.90 -15.00 -2.84
C ASP A 294 7.57 -15.67 -2.52
N ASN A 295 6.61 -15.61 -3.46
CA ASN A 295 5.27 -16.19 -3.33
C ASN A 295 5.24 -17.71 -3.02
N ASP A 296 6.40 -18.36 -2.89
CA ASP A 296 6.55 -19.81 -2.70
C ASP A 296 7.10 -20.24 -1.33
N SER A 297 7.32 -19.32 -0.38
CA SER A 297 7.88 -19.72 0.92
C SER A 297 6.93 -20.69 1.68
N PRO A 298 7.44 -21.80 2.25
CA PRO A 298 6.62 -22.73 3.03
C PRO A 298 5.93 -22.07 4.24
N ALA A 299 6.57 -21.06 4.83
CA ALA A 299 6.04 -20.30 5.96
C ALA A 299 4.80 -19.47 5.56
N GLN A 300 4.78 -18.86 4.37
CA GLN A 300 3.58 -18.17 3.88
C GLN A 300 2.50 -19.14 3.41
N ARG A 301 2.85 -20.29 2.82
CA ARG A 301 1.83 -21.34 2.56
C ARG A 301 1.16 -21.78 3.86
N ALA A 302 1.92 -21.91 4.95
CA ALA A 302 1.36 -22.19 6.27
C ALA A 302 0.54 -21.00 6.82
N ALA A 303 1.03 -19.76 6.70
CA ALA A 303 0.31 -18.57 7.16
C ALA A 303 -1.00 -18.32 6.40
N ALA A 304 -1.01 -18.53 5.08
CA ALA A 304 -2.18 -18.43 4.21
C ALA A 304 -3.19 -19.56 4.46
N LEU A 305 -2.75 -20.73 4.93
CA LEU A 305 -3.64 -21.80 5.40
C LEU A 305 -4.25 -21.50 6.78
N THR A 306 -3.66 -20.58 7.55
CA THR A 306 -4.13 -20.21 8.89
C THR A 306 -5.03 -18.97 8.87
N GLN A 307 -4.92 -18.14 7.83
CA GLN A 307 -5.77 -16.97 7.63
C GLN A 307 -7.00 -17.35 6.79
N ASP A 308 -8.16 -17.48 7.44
CA ASP A 308 -9.45 -17.63 6.78
C ASP A 308 -9.69 -16.50 5.76
N GLN A 309 -10.39 -16.88 4.68
CA GLN A 309 -10.73 -16.06 3.52
C GLN A 309 -11.35 -14.71 3.91
N ASP A 310 -10.55 -13.63 4.00
CA ASP A 310 -10.99 -12.24 3.73
C ASP A 310 -9.87 -11.17 3.82
N THR A 311 -8.59 -11.55 3.68
CA THR A 311 -7.52 -10.54 3.56
C THR A 311 -6.81 -10.70 2.23
N GLN A 312 -7.38 -10.12 1.17
CA GLN A 312 -6.55 -9.75 0.03
C GLN A 312 -5.48 -8.80 0.54
N VAL A 313 -4.23 -9.27 0.57
CA VAL A 313 -3.06 -8.41 0.79
C VAL A 313 -3.06 -7.40 -0.35
N GLN A 314 -3.66 -6.23 -0.11
CA GLN A 314 -3.48 -5.09 -0.99
C GLN A 314 -2.00 -4.76 -0.95
N THR A 315 -1.30 -5.03 -2.05
CA THR A 315 0.04 -4.51 -2.29
C THR A 315 -0.07 -2.99 -2.18
N ALA A 316 0.24 -2.43 -1.01
CA ALA A 316 0.10 -1.01 -0.78
C ALA A 316 1.07 -0.29 -1.73
N GLU A 317 0.53 0.51 -2.65
CA GLU A 317 1.34 1.33 -3.55
C GLU A 317 2.23 2.27 -2.74
N PRO A 318 3.46 2.57 -3.23
CA PRO A 318 4.35 3.50 -2.56
C PRO A 318 3.65 4.85 -2.39
N ARG A 319 3.66 5.37 -1.15
CA ARG A 319 3.05 6.66 -0.82
C ARG A 319 3.96 7.78 -1.30
N VAL A 320 3.42 8.71 -2.08
CA VAL A 320 4.13 9.90 -2.53
C VAL A 320 3.62 11.11 -1.74
N ALA A 321 4.54 11.88 -1.17
CA ALA A 321 4.25 13.14 -0.50
C ALA A 321 4.76 14.31 -1.35
N GLN A 322 3.91 15.32 -1.51
CA GLN A 322 4.23 16.57 -2.18
C GLN A 322 4.61 17.64 -1.13
N PRO A 323 5.52 18.56 -1.45
CA PRO A 323 5.84 19.69 -0.58
C PRO A 323 4.61 20.58 -0.37
N SER A 324 4.52 21.19 0.81
CA SER A 324 3.47 22.12 1.26
C SER A 324 3.20 23.22 0.23
N SER A 325 4.23 23.81 -0.37
CA SER A 325 4.11 24.86 -1.38
C SER A 325 3.33 24.42 -2.63
N MET A 326 3.43 23.15 -3.03
CA MET A 326 2.62 22.58 -4.14
C MET A 326 1.22 22.19 -3.67
N ARG A 327 1.10 21.70 -2.43
CA ARG A 327 -0.16 21.31 -1.82
C ARG A 327 -1.11 22.50 -1.63
N GLU A 328 -0.58 23.63 -1.18
CA GLU A 328 -1.27 24.92 -1.07
C GLU A 328 -1.76 25.41 -2.44
N LYS A 329 -0.91 25.32 -3.47
CA LYS A 329 -1.29 25.69 -4.86
C LYS A 329 -2.37 24.76 -5.42
N ALA A 330 -2.39 23.50 -5.03
CA ALA A 330 -3.40 22.52 -5.42
C ALA A 330 -4.71 22.63 -4.61
N GLY A 331 -4.75 23.47 -3.57
CA GLY A 331 -5.91 23.64 -2.70
C GLY A 331 -6.17 22.45 -1.76
N ASP A 332 -5.15 21.63 -1.49
CA ASP A 332 -5.23 20.52 -0.54
C ASP A 332 -4.81 21.01 0.86
N ASP A 333 -5.72 21.70 1.54
CA ASP A 333 -5.49 22.23 2.89
C ASP A 333 -5.45 21.10 3.92
N GLY A 334 -4.34 20.36 3.94
CA GLY A 334 -3.85 19.63 5.10
C GLY A 334 -3.15 20.61 6.03
N GLU A 335 -3.90 21.19 6.96
CA GLU A 335 -3.40 22.04 8.04
C GLU A 335 -2.32 21.30 8.84
N ILE A 336 -1.04 21.63 8.60
CA ILE A 336 0.09 21.18 9.40
C ILE A 336 0.24 22.16 10.55
N ASP A 337 0.15 21.66 11.78
CA ASP A 337 0.43 22.40 13.01
C ASP A 337 1.93 22.73 13.05
N THR A 338 2.31 23.93 12.62
CA THR A 338 3.69 24.43 12.67
C THR A 338 4.13 24.79 14.08
N GLY A 339 3.25 24.71 15.10
CA GLY A 339 3.57 25.05 16.49
C GLY A 339 4.06 26.48 16.67
N GLU A 340 3.86 27.37 15.69
CA GLU A 340 4.30 28.75 15.77
C GLU A 340 3.43 29.52 16.75
N ILE A 341 4.08 30.27 17.64
CA ILE A 341 3.39 31.08 18.64
C ILE A 341 2.78 32.29 17.93
N PRO A 342 1.45 32.50 18.00
CA PRO A 342 0.79 33.57 17.28
C PRO A 342 1.31 34.94 17.74
N ILE A 343 1.74 35.74 16.78
CA ILE A 343 2.22 37.11 17.01
C ILE A 343 1.00 38.01 17.22
N VAL A 344 0.79 38.49 18.45
CA VAL A 344 -0.36 39.34 18.79
C VAL A 344 0.04 40.81 18.82
N GLN A 345 -0.63 41.64 18.03
CA GLN A 345 -0.52 43.10 18.11
C GLN A 345 -1.47 43.62 19.20
N LYS A 346 -0.89 44.23 20.23
CA LYS A 346 -1.62 44.80 21.36
C LYS A 346 -2.34 46.08 20.98
N ARG A 347 -3.33 46.48 21.78
CA ARG A 347 -4.05 47.76 21.62
C ARG A 347 -3.13 49.00 21.68
N ASP A 348 -1.99 48.86 22.35
CA ASP A 348 -0.98 49.91 22.49
C ASP A 348 0.01 49.95 21.30
N GLY A 349 -0.23 49.17 20.24
CA GLY A 349 0.58 49.12 19.03
C GLY A 349 1.83 48.24 19.12
N ARG A 350 2.19 47.74 20.31
CA ARG A 350 3.32 46.82 20.53
C ARG A 350 2.97 45.41 20.05
N ILE A 351 3.95 44.72 19.47
CA ILE A 351 3.84 43.34 19.01
C ILE A 351 4.53 42.43 20.03
N SER A 352 3.89 41.34 20.45
CA SER A 352 4.44 40.39 21.43
C SER A 352 4.26 38.96 20.94
N ALA A 353 5.32 38.17 21.08
CA ALA A 353 5.34 36.72 20.85
C ALA A 353 5.73 35.96 22.14
N ASP A 354 5.75 36.63 23.29
CA ASP A 354 6.12 36.06 24.57
C ASP A 354 5.00 35.13 25.11
N PRO A 355 5.27 33.83 25.38
CA PRO A 355 4.29 32.90 25.93
C PRO A 355 3.69 33.30 27.28
N ASN A 356 4.41 34.13 28.06
CA ASN A 356 3.96 34.59 29.38
C ASN A 356 3.08 35.85 29.32
N ASP A 357 2.85 36.38 28.11
CA ASP A 357 1.98 37.52 27.90
C ASP A 357 0.50 37.11 27.98
N PRO A 358 -0.34 37.78 28.79
CA PRO A 358 -1.75 37.41 28.94
C PRO A 358 -2.57 37.54 27.65
N GLU A 359 -2.13 38.34 26.66
CA GLU A 359 -2.83 38.46 25.37
C GLU A 359 -2.47 37.33 24.40
N VAL A 360 -1.19 36.92 24.37
CA VAL A 360 -0.70 35.78 23.57
C VAL A 360 -1.26 34.46 24.14
N ALA A 361 -1.27 34.30 25.46
CA ALA A 361 -1.86 33.13 26.12
C ALA A 361 -3.37 32.99 25.85
N LYS A 362 -4.09 34.11 25.68
CA LYS A 362 -5.50 34.10 25.29
C LYS A 362 -5.68 33.74 23.81
N ALA A 363 -4.77 34.14 22.92
CA ALA A 363 -4.78 33.75 21.51
C ALA A 363 -4.58 32.24 21.36
N ILE A 364 -3.55 31.68 22.00
CA ILE A 364 -3.26 30.23 22.02
C ILE A 364 -4.47 29.44 22.53
N ARG A 365 -5.10 29.87 23.64
CA ARG A 365 -6.31 29.19 24.15
C ARG A 365 -7.49 29.24 23.17
N ARG A 366 -7.63 30.31 22.40
CA ARG A 366 -8.72 30.46 21.42
C ARG A 366 -8.49 29.58 20.20
N GLU A 367 -7.24 29.44 19.74
CA GLU A 367 -6.87 28.49 18.68
C GLU A 367 -7.09 27.05 19.14
N GLN A 368 -6.59 26.65 20.31
CA GLN A 368 -6.80 25.31 20.86
C GLN A 368 -8.30 24.96 21.07
N VAL A 369 -9.14 25.95 21.39
CA VAL A 369 -10.60 25.75 21.49
C VAL A 369 -11.23 25.59 20.11
N GLN A 370 -10.77 26.32 19.11
CA GLN A 370 -11.24 26.20 17.72
C GLN A 370 -10.84 24.85 17.09
N GLU A 371 -9.61 24.39 17.29
CA GLU A 371 -9.17 23.06 16.85
C GLU A 371 -9.99 21.92 17.47
N ARG A 372 -10.30 22.03 18.77
CA ARG A 372 -11.17 21.07 19.48
C ARG A 372 -12.60 21.06 18.93
N GLN A 373 -13.09 22.20 18.44
CA GLN A 373 -14.41 22.29 17.82
C GLN A 373 -14.39 21.74 16.38
N TYR A 374 -13.34 22.04 15.61
CA TYR A 374 -13.19 21.57 14.23
C TYR A 374 -13.00 20.05 14.14
N SER A 375 -12.15 19.47 14.98
CA SER A 375 -11.90 18.02 15.07
C SER A 375 -13.15 17.20 15.48
N ARG A 376 -14.00 17.75 16.34
CA ARG A 376 -15.30 17.14 16.71
C ARG A 376 -16.28 17.13 15.53
N SER A 377 -16.27 18.16 14.68
CA SER A 377 -17.18 18.27 13.54
C SER A 377 -16.92 17.21 12.45
N ARG A 378 -15.66 16.83 12.20
CA ARG A 378 -15.29 15.82 11.20
C ARG A 378 -15.80 14.42 11.55
N ARG A 379 -15.72 14.01 12.82
CA ARG A 379 -16.24 12.69 13.28
C ARG A 379 -17.77 12.62 13.19
N VAL A 380 -18.47 13.70 13.53
CA VAL A 380 -19.94 13.77 13.45
C VAL A 380 -20.40 13.77 11.98
N ARG A 381 -19.75 14.55 11.10
CA ARG A 381 -20.07 14.57 9.67
C ARG A 381 -19.83 13.23 8.97
N ARG A 382 -18.78 12.47 9.36
CA ARG A 382 -18.52 11.13 8.80
C ARG A 382 -19.59 10.12 9.23
N ARG A 383 -20.04 10.15 10.49
CA ARG A 383 -21.15 9.31 10.98
C ARG A 383 -22.48 9.64 10.31
N ILE A 384 -22.77 10.94 10.10
CA ILE A 384 -23.98 11.37 9.38
C ILE A 384 -23.95 10.91 7.92
N ARG A 385 -22.81 11.03 7.22
CA ARG A 385 -22.67 10.53 5.84
C ARG A 385 -22.90 9.03 5.72
N VAL A 386 -22.39 8.24 6.66
CA VAL A 386 -22.61 6.78 6.70
C VAL A 386 -24.09 6.46 6.96
N LEU A 387 -24.74 7.15 7.90
CA LEU A 387 -26.16 6.98 8.17
C LEU A 387 -27.04 7.30 6.95
N ILE A 388 -26.74 8.39 6.24
CA ILE A 388 -27.45 8.77 5.01
C ILE A 388 -27.26 7.70 3.93
N ALA A 389 -26.02 7.21 3.74
CA ALA A 389 -25.75 6.17 2.75
C ALA A 389 -26.53 4.87 3.04
N VAL A 390 -26.61 4.45 4.31
CA VAL A 390 -27.41 3.28 4.73
C VAL A 390 -28.90 3.51 4.47
N LEU A 391 -29.41 4.71 4.76
CA LEU A 391 -30.82 5.07 4.50
C LEU A 391 -31.17 5.06 3.01
N VAL A 392 -30.28 5.57 2.15
CA VAL A 392 -30.47 5.53 0.69
C VAL A 392 -30.46 4.09 0.18
N LEU A 393 -29.59 3.24 0.71
CA LEU A 393 -29.50 1.83 0.31
C LEU A 393 -30.75 1.05 0.75
N LEU A 394 -31.27 1.32 1.96
CA LEU A 394 -32.55 0.78 2.42
C LEU A 394 -33.72 1.26 1.56
N ALA A 395 -33.77 2.55 1.20
CA ALA A 395 -34.82 3.09 0.33
C ALA A 395 -34.76 2.47 -1.08
N ALA A 396 -33.56 2.21 -1.62
CA ALA A 396 -33.37 1.52 -2.89
C ALA A 396 -33.83 0.05 -2.83
N MET A 397 -33.58 -0.65 -1.73
CA MET A 397 -34.09 -2.01 -1.52
C MET A 397 -35.63 -2.03 -1.42
N VAL A 398 -36.24 -1.10 -0.69
CA VAL A 398 -37.71 -1.00 -0.60
C VAL A 398 -38.31 -0.63 -1.96
N GLY A 399 -37.68 0.30 -2.70
CA GLY A 399 -38.12 0.70 -4.04
C GLY A 399 -38.07 -0.45 -5.05
N SER A 400 -36.99 -1.25 -5.03
CA SER A 400 -36.85 -2.43 -5.90
C SER A 400 -37.84 -3.53 -5.54
N ALA A 401 -38.09 -3.79 -4.25
CA ALA A 401 -39.12 -4.72 -3.81
C ALA A 401 -40.53 -4.27 -4.24
N PHE A 402 -40.84 -2.98 -4.13
CA PHE A 402 -42.13 -2.42 -4.57
C PHE A 402 -42.30 -2.51 -6.08
N ALA A 403 -41.24 -2.24 -6.86
CA ALA A 403 -41.26 -2.38 -8.31
C ALA A 403 -41.49 -3.84 -8.73
N ALA A 404 -40.83 -4.80 -8.07
CA ALA A 404 -41.02 -6.22 -8.31
C ALA A 404 -42.46 -6.68 -7.96
N TRP A 405 -43.00 -6.21 -6.82
CA TRP A 405 -44.38 -6.50 -6.43
C TRP A 405 -45.40 -5.92 -7.43
N ARG A 406 -45.22 -4.67 -7.85
CA ARG A 406 -46.08 -4.02 -8.86
C ARG A 406 -46.04 -4.75 -10.20
N TRP A 407 -44.85 -5.19 -10.64
CA TRP A 407 -44.71 -5.99 -11.84
C TRP A 407 -45.42 -7.34 -11.71
N SER A 408 -45.26 -8.02 -10.57
CA SER A 408 -45.93 -9.29 -10.28
C SER A 408 -47.46 -9.20 -10.37
N GLN A 409 -48.07 -8.07 -9.99
CA GLN A 409 -49.53 -7.88 -10.05
C GLN A 409 -50.10 -7.71 -11.47
N SER A 410 -49.22 -7.57 -12.49
CA SER A 410 -49.64 -7.44 -13.90
C SER A 410 -49.80 -8.76 -14.63
N LYS A 411 -49.47 -9.89 -13.98
CA LYS A 411 -49.53 -11.23 -14.58
C LYS A 411 -50.70 -12.04 -14.04
N TYR A 412 -51.26 -12.89 -14.88
CA TYR A 412 -52.30 -13.84 -14.52
C TYR A 412 -51.82 -15.25 -14.84
N TYR A 413 -52.29 -16.27 -14.12
CA TYR A 413 -52.04 -17.66 -14.50
C TYR A 413 -53.24 -18.55 -14.24
N LEU A 414 -53.32 -19.65 -14.99
CA LEU A 414 -54.31 -20.70 -14.77
C LEU A 414 -53.68 -21.82 -13.95
N GLY A 415 -54.33 -22.21 -12.86
CA GLY A 415 -53.90 -23.30 -11.98
C GLY A 415 -55.07 -24.16 -11.52
N GLU A 416 -54.77 -25.27 -10.86
CA GLU A 416 -55.76 -26.14 -10.24
C GLU A 416 -56.08 -25.67 -8.81
N ALA A 417 -57.37 -25.51 -8.51
CA ALA A 417 -57.86 -25.24 -7.17
C ALA A 417 -59.12 -26.06 -6.92
N ASP A 418 -59.14 -26.88 -5.86
CA ASP A 418 -60.30 -27.68 -5.48
C ASP A 418 -60.88 -28.55 -6.61
N GLY A 419 -60.01 -29.05 -7.51
CA GLY A 419 -60.39 -29.89 -8.65
C GLY A 419 -61.03 -29.14 -9.83
N VAL A 420 -60.95 -27.80 -9.84
CA VAL A 420 -61.47 -26.93 -10.90
C VAL A 420 -60.36 -25.99 -11.41
N VAL A 421 -60.34 -25.74 -12.73
CA VAL A 421 -59.42 -24.76 -13.33
C VAL A 421 -59.80 -23.35 -12.88
N SER A 422 -58.88 -22.67 -12.19
CA SER A 422 -59.08 -21.34 -11.61
C SER A 422 -58.05 -20.35 -12.12
N ILE A 423 -58.46 -19.10 -12.31
CA ILE A 423 -57.62 -18.00 -12.76
C ILE A 423 -57.11 -17.24 -11.53
N TYR A 424 -55.80 -17.13 -11.44
CA TYR A 424 -55.08 -16.40 -10.39
C TYR A 424 -54.45 -15.13 -10.96
N GLN A 425 -54.39 -14.07 -10.15
CA GLN A 425 -53.62 -12.86 -10.44
C GLN A 425 -52.38 -12.82 -9.55
N GLY A 426 -51.21 -12.77 -10.17
CA GLY A 426 -49.89 -12.85 -9.52
C GLY A 426 -48.95 -13.82 -10.24
N VAL A 427 -47.81 -14.13 -9.59
CA VAL A 427 -46.84 -15.12 -10.07
C VAL A 427 -46.99 -16.39 -9.22
N ASN A 428 -46.90 -17.57 -9.85
CA ASN A 428 -46.95 -18.89 -9.20
C ASN A 428 -45.63 -19.18 -8.44
N THR A 429 -45.32 -18.37 -7.42
CA THR A 429 -44.12 -18.54 -6.58
C THR A 429 -44.38 -18.03 -5.16
N ASN A 430 -43.97 -18.81 -4.17
CA ASN A 430 -44.05 -18.43 -2.76
C ASN A 430 -42.76 -17.70 -2.36
N LEU A 431 -42.87 -16.43 -2.01
CA LEU A 431 -41.75 -15.64 -1.49
C LEU A 431 -41.94 -15.50 0.04
N PHE A 432 -40.98 -16.01 0.82
CA PHE A 432 -41.02 -15.97 2.29
C PHE A 432 -42.32 -16.52 2.92
N GLY A 433 -42.91 -17.56 2.33
CA GLY A 433 -44.08 -18.25 2.89
C GLY A 433 -45.43 -17.57 2.67
N TYR A 434 -45.47 -16.44 1.95
CA TYR A 434 -46.72 -15.78 1.58
C TYR A 434 -47.08 -16.06 0.11
N PRO A 435 -48.32 -16.45 -0.22
CA PRO A 435 -48.77 -16.57 -1.59
C PRO A 435 -48.87 -15.16 -2.21
N LEU A 436 -48.07 -14.88 -3.25
CA LEU A 436 -48.10 -13.61 -3.99
C LEU A 436 -49.23 -13.57 -5.04
N SER A 437 -50.06 -14.61 -5.11
CA SER A 437 -51.21 -14.70 -6.00
C SER A 437 -52.52 -14.81 -5.23
N HIS A 438 -53.55 -14.15 -5.74
CA HIS A 438 -54.92 -14.29 -5.24
C HIS A 438 -55.83 -14.86 -6.33
N ARG A 439 -56.85 -15.62 -5.90
CA ARG A 439 -57.82 -16.26 -6.77
C ARG A 439 -58.82 -15.20 -7.25
N VAL A 440 -59.00 -15.08 -8.57
CA VAL A 440 -59.86 -14.05 -9.18
C VAL A 440 -61.14 -14.65 -9.74
N GLU A 441 -61.08 -15.79 -10.43
CA GLU A 441 -62.24 -16.36 -11.13
C GLU A 441 -62.16 -17.88 -11.26
N ASP A 442 -63.28 -18.56 -11.06
CA ASP A 442 -63.42 -20.01 -11.22
C ASP A 442 -64.13 -20.33 -12.53
N THR A 443 -63.51 -21.16 -13.37
CA THR A 443 -64.03 -21.43 -14.72
C THR A 443 -64.99 -22.62 -14.77
N GLY A 444 -65.20 -23.32 -13.65
CA GLY A 444 -66.16 -24.44 -13.54
C GLY A 444 -65.75 -25.74 -14.25
N ILE A 445 -64.60 -25.76 -14.92
CA ILE A 445 -64.06 -26.92 -15.66
C ILE A 445 -63.40 -27.89 -14.66
N LYS A 446 -63.90 -29.13 -14.58
CA LYS A 446 -63.33 -30.16 -13.69
C LYS A 446 -62.01 -30.71 -14.25
N VAL A 447 -60.96 -30.67 -13.43
CA VAL A 447 -59.61 -31.13 -13.81
C VAL A 447 -59.57 -32.63 -14.13
N SER A 448 -60.47 -33.42 -13.56
CA SER A 448 -60.60 -34.86 -13.86
C SER A 448 -61.05 -35.18 -15.29
N GLN A 449 -61.60 -34.22 -16.02
CA GLN A 449 -62.04 -34.38 -17.41
C GLN A 449 -60.97 -33.93 -18.42
N LEU A 450 -59.84 -33.39 -17.94
CA LEU A 450 -58.77 -32.87 -18.78
C LEU A 450 -57.75 -33.96 -19.15
N PRO A 451 -57.27 -34.00 -20.41
CA PRO A 451 -56.15 -34.84 -20.82
C PRO A 451 -54.93 -34.64 -19.93
N GLN A 452 -54.12 -35.68 -19.77
CA GLN A 452 -52.98 -35.67 -18.84
C GLN A 452 -51.96 -34.55 -19.14
N SER A 453 -51.77 -34.21 -20.41
CA SER A 453 -50.93 -33.08 -20.84
C SER A 453 -51.40 -31.72 -20.31
N TRP A 454 -52.71 -31.50 -20.19
CA TRP A 454 -53.26 -30.26 -19.64
C TRP A 454 -53.17 -30.22 -18.12
N ARG A 455 -53.27 -31.38 -17.44
CA ARG A 455 -53.07 -31.47 -16.00
C ARG A 455 -51.64 -31.12 -15.61
N ASP A 456 -50.66 -31.64 -16.34
CA ASP A 456 -49.24 -31.33 -16.10
C ASP A 456 -48.90 -29.86 -16.39
N GLN A 457 -49.54 -29.24 -17.39
CA GLN A 457 -49.37 -27.82 -17.70
C GLN A 457 -50.07 -26.88 -16.70
N LEU A 458 -51.22 -27.28 -16.16
CA LEU A 458 -51.92 -26.54 -15.11
C LEU A 458 -51.21 -26.60 -13.76
N ASP A 459 -50.53 -27.72 -13.46
CA ASP A 459 -49.68 -27.87 -12.27
C ASP A 459 -48.46 -26.93 -12.33
N GLN A 460 -47.89 -26.74 -13.53
CA GLN A 460 -46.80 -25.78 -13.75
C GLN A 460 -47.26 -24.31 -13.77
N GLY A 461 -48.56 -24.06 -13.98
CA GLY A 461 -49.17 -22.74 -14.03
C GLY A 461 -48.96 -22.06 -15.40
N ILE A 462 -50.04 -21.93 -16.18
CA ILE A 462 -49.97 -21.29 -17.50
C ILE A 462 -50.05 -19.78 -17.32
N THR A 463 -48.93 -19.07 -17.45
CA THR A 463 -48.84 -17.62 -17.30
C THR A 463 -49.32 -16.87 -18.54
N VAL A 464 -50.14 -15.84 -18.36
CA VAL A 464 -50.67 -14.96 -19.41
C VAL A 464 -50.63 -13.50 -18.95
N ASP A 465 -50.62 -12.58 -19.91
CA ASP A 465 -50.35 -11.16 -19.66
C ASP A 465 -51.62 -10.35 -19.37
N SER A 466 -52.81 -10.95 -19.53
CA SER A 466 -54.08 -10.28 -19.26
C SER A 466 -55.21 -11.24 -18.86
N LEU A 467 -56.19 -10.72 -18.11
CA LEU A 467 -57.40 -11.47 -17.73
C LEU A 467 -58.23 -11.91 -18.96
N SER A 468 -58.27 -11.09 -20.02
CA SER A 468 -58.97 -11.44 -21.26
C SER A 468 -58.34 -12.64 -21.97
N GLU A 469 -57.01 -12.74 -21.90
CA GLU A 469 -56.24 -13.84 -22.46
C GLU A 469 -56.36 -15.10 -21.60
N ALA A 470 -56.38 -14.96 -20.27
CA ALA A 470 -56.70 -16.06 -19.37
C ALA A 470 -58.07 -16.66 -19.68
N ARG A 471 -59.07 -15.81 -19.92
CA ARG A 471 -60.43 -16.23 -20.31
C ARG A 471 -60.47 -16.85 -21.71
N SER A 472 -59.69 -16.37 -22.68
CA SER A 472 -59.66 -16.96 -24.02
C SER A 472 -59.01 -18.35 -23.97
N HIS A 473 -57.95 -18.54 -23.20
CA HIS A 473 -57.32 -19.84 -22.94
C HIS A 473 -58.27 -20.80 -22.24
N ALA A 474 -58.98 -20.36 -21.19
CA ALA A 474 -59.99 -21.19 -20.53
C ALA A 474 -61.10 -21.64 -21.50
N ARG A 475 -61.57 -20.77 -22.39
CA ARG A 475 -62.55 -21.12 -23.44
C ARG A 475 -61.99 -22.01 -24.54
N LEU A 476 -60.69 -21.98 -24.77
CA LEU A 476 -60.02 -22.85 -25.74
C LEU A 476 -59.91 -24.26 -25.16
N ILE A 477 -59.50 -24.37 -23.90
CA ILE A 477 -59.53 -25.61 -23.13
C ILE A 477 -60.95 -26.19 -23.06
N GLU A 478 -61.97 -25.36 -22.79
CA GLU A 478 -63.37 -25.80 -22.79
C GLU A 478 -63.85 -26.31 -24.16
N ARG A 479 -63.40 -25.67 -25.26
CA ARG A 479 -63.72 -26.09 -26.62
C ARG A 479 -63.03 -27.39 -27.00
N GLU A 480 -61.77 -27.58 -26.59
CA GLU A 480 -61.01 -28.81 -26.78
C GLU A 480 -61.64 -29.99 -26.02
N VAL A 481 -62.10 -29.73 -24.79
CA VAL A 481 -62.82 -30.74 -23.98
C VAL A 481 -64.17 -31.10 -24.61
N LYS A 482 -64.87 -30.14 -25.23
CA LYS A 482 -66.14 -30.38 -25.94
C LYS A 482 -65.99 -31.01 -27.32
N SER A 483 -64.83 -30.90 -27.96
CA SER A 483 -64.57 -31.46 -29.30
C SER A 483 -64.05 -32.91 -29.28
N LEU A 484 -63.79 -33.48 -28.10
CA LEU A 484 -63.49 -34.89 -27.94
C LEU A 484 -64.77 -35.73 -28.13
N PRO A 485 -64.82 -36.67 -29.10
CA PRO A 485 -66.00 -37.51 -29.31
C PRO A 485 -66.22 -38.43 -28.11
N GLU A 486 -67.43 -38.41 -27.55
CA GLU A 486 -67.92 -39.44 -26.63
C GLU A 486 -67.82 -40.82 -27.31
N SER A 487 -66.92 -41.68 -26.82
CA SER A 487 -67.00 -43.11 -27.08
C SER A 487 -66.49 -43.92 -25.90
N ALA A 488 -67.49 -44.45 -25.20
CA ALA A 488 -67.59 -45.82 -24.72
C ALA A 488 -66.68 -46.27 -23.56
N GLY A 489 -67.35 -46.58 -22.45
CA GLY A 489 -66.79 -47.37 -21.37
C GLY A 489 -66.93 -48.88 -21.53
N SER A 490 -66.35 -49.54 -20.52
CA SER A 490 -66.65 -50.85 -19.94
C SER A 490 -65.96 -52.12 -20.45
N ASN A 491 -65.79 -53.00 -19.46
CA ASN A 491 -65.34 -54.39 -19.43
C ASN A 491 -63.83 -54.64 -19.53
N GLY A 492 -63.19 -55.36 -18.62
CA GLY A 492 -63.67 -56.06 -17.43
C GLY A 492 -62.81 -57.29 -17.13
N LYS A 493 -62.64 -57.55 -15.83
CA LYS A 493 -62.27 -58.80 -15.14
C LYS A 493 -60.79 -59.24 -15.10
N SER A 494 -60.27 -59.07 -13.88
CA SER A 494 -59.89 -60.12 -12.90
C SER A 494 -58.73 -61.08 -13.23
N ALA A 495 -57.65 -60.95 -12.47
CA ALA A 495 -56.94 -62.08 -11.87
C ALA A 495 -56.18 -61.62 -10.61
N LYS A 496 -55.93 -62.58 -9.72
CA LYS A 496 -55.71 -62.49 -8.26
C LYS A 496 -54.26 -62.93 -7.95
N GLN A 497 -53.84 -62.74 -6.69
CA GLN A 497 -52.59 -63.17 -6.01
C GLN A 497 -51.42 -62.18 -6.12
N GLY A 498 -50.64 -61.88 -5.09
CA GLY A 498 -50.60 -62.38 -3.71
C GLY A 498 -49.19 -62.19 -3.12
N SER A 499 -49.13 -61.58 -1.93
CA SER A 499 -48.17 -61.81 -0.83
C SER A 499 -46.66 -61.57 -0.99
N ALA A 500 -46.11 -61.12 0.15
CA ALA A 500 -44.72 -61.11 0.62
C ALA A 500 -43.82 -59.95 0.12
N LYS A 501 -42.90 -59.33 0.87
CA LYS A 501 -42.46 -59.25 2.29
C LYS A 501 -40.99 -58.78 2.19
N SER A 502 -40.59 -57.75 2.95
CA SER A 502 -39.19 -57.42 3.33
C SER A 502 -38.22 -57.08 2.19
N GLY A 503 -37.31 -56.12 2.27
CA GLY A 503 -36.84 -55.24 3.34
C GLY A 503 -35.46 -54.72 2.94
N SER A 504 -35.04 -53.58 3.52
CA SER A 504 -33.67 -53.03 3.51
C SER A 504 -33.12 -52.61 2.14
N GLY A 505 -32.48 -51.47 1.93
CA GLY A 505 -31.95 -50.45 2.83
C GLY A 505 -30.97 -49.57 2.02
N ALA A 506 -30.65 -48.39 2.57
CA ALA A 506 -29.56 -47.49 2.20
C ALA A 506 -29.64 -46.86 0.79
N SER A 507 -29.21 -45.63 0.53
CA SER A 507 -28.70 -44.50 1.32
C SER A 507 -28.61 -43.33 0.32
N ALA A 508 -28.82 -42.12 0.86
CA ALA A 508 -28.26 -40.81 0.52
C ALA A 508 -27.26 -40.72 -0.68
N THR A 509 -27.12 -39.65 -1.45
CA THR A 509 -27.46 -38.22 -1.27
C THR A 509 -27.13 -37.51 -2.60
N ALA A 510 -27.84 -36.40 -2.84
CA ALA A 510 -27.37 -35.11 -3.38
C ALA A 510 -26.36 -35.03 -4.54
N GLY A 511 -26.66 -34.11 -5.47
CA GLY A 511 -25.61 -33.21 -5.98
C GLY A 511 -25.75 -32.77 -7.43
N ALA A 512 -26.39 -31.61 -7.61
CA ALA A 512 -25.95 -30.50 -8.46
C ALA A 512 -25.81 -30.68 -9.99
N THR A 513 -26.63 -29.88 -10.69
CA THR A 513 -26.34 -29.02 -11.85
C THR A 513 -24.86 -28.55 -11.95
N PRO A 514 -24.31 -28.11 -13.12
CA PRO A 514 -24.93 -27.02 -13.90
C PRO A 514 -24.65 -26.94 -15.43
N SER A 515 -25.36 -25.98 -16.03
CA SER A 515 -24.92 -24.99 -17.04
C SER A 515 -24.57 -25.40 -18.47
N ALA A 516 -25.36 -24.79 -19.35
CA ALA A 516 -25.08 -24.49 -20.74
C ALA A 516 -23.88 -23.53 -20.91
N SER A 517 -23.24 -23.61 -22.08
CA SER A 517 -22.57 -22.47 -22.72
C SER A 517 -22.75 -22.56 -24.24
N SER A 518 -23.07 -21.43 -24.85
CA SER A 518 -23.27 -21.24 -26.29
C SER A 518 -22.37 -20.08 -26.77
N SER A 519 -21.73 -20.30 -27.92
CA SER A 519 -21.41 -19.36 -29.03
C SER A 519 -20.80 -17.98 -28.69
N ALA A 520 -19.62 -17.54 -29.15
CA ALA A 520 -18.96 -17.50 -30.48
C ALA A 520 -18.79 -16.03 -30.96
N SER A 521 -17.56 -15.69 -31.41
CA SER A 521 -17.13 -14.78 -32.52
C SER A 521 -17.66 -13.32 -32.57
N SER A 522 -16.94 -12.27 -32.99
CA SER A 522 -15.62 -12.08 -33.65
C SER A 522 -15.36 -10.58 -33.91
N SER A 523 -14.09 -10.16 -33.86
CA SER A 523 -13.34 -9.23 -34.74
C SER A 523 -13.91 -7.90 -35.26
N GLY A 524 -13.07 -6.85 -35.18
CA GLY A 524 -13.08 -5.70 -36.09
C GLY A 524 -11.88 -4.76 -35.86
N ALA A 525 -10.99 -4.66 -36.85
CA ALA A 525 -9.82 -3.77 -36.90
C ALA A 525 -9.94 -2.79 -38.09
N ALA A 526 -9.03 -1.80 -38.16
CA ALA A 526 -8.77 -0.78 -39.20
C ALA A 526 -9.47 0.59 -38.99
N ALA A 527 -8.94 1.78 -39.28
CA ALA A 527 -7.66 2.23 -39.88
C ALA A 527 -7.47 3.76 -39.70
N SER A 528 -6.19 4.18 -39.79
CA SER A 528 -5.58 5.44 -40.27
C SER A 528 -6.42 6.71 -40.58
N LYS A 529 -5.88 7.88 -40.19
CA LYS A 529 -5.94 9.12 -41.00
C LYS A 529 -4.65 9.95 -40.89
N SER A 530 -4.21 10.42 -42.05
CA SER A 530 -3.07 11.29 -42.34
C SER A 530 -3.54 12.74 -42.51
N ALA A 531 -2.70 13.73 -42.18
CA ALA A 531 -2.82 15.10 -42.67
C ALA A 531 -1.42 15.75 -42.76
N ALA A 532 -1.13 16.32 -43.94
CA ALA A 532 0.09 17.02 -44.31
C ALA A 532 -0.20 18.51 -44.63
N ALA A 533 0.88 19.28 -44.85
CA ALA A 533 1.02 20.72 -45.23
C ALA A 533 1.32 21.67 -44.04
N ASN A 534 2.27 22.61 -44.05
CA ASN A 534 3.18 23.18 -45.07
C ASN A 534 4.29 23.98 -44.32
N PRO A 535 5.42 24.39 -44.96
CA PRO A 535 6.58 25.01 -44.32
C PRO A 535 6.61 26.55 -44.44
N SER A 536 7.32 27.24 -43.55
CA SER A 536 7.75 28.63 -43.75
C SER A 536 9.22 28.84 -43.38
N LYS A 537 9.94 29.45 -44.32
CA LYS A 537 11.31 29.98 -44.22
C LYS A 537 11.26 31.45 -43.78
N SER A 538 12.21 31.85 -42.93
CA SER A 538 12.90 33.16 -42.96
C SER A 538 14.19 33.04 -42.12
N LYS A 539 15.40 33.10 -42.72
CA LYS A 539 16.29 34.29 -42.76
C LYS A 539 16.39 34.99 -41.38
N GLY A 540 17.53 35.17 -40.73
CA GLY A 540 18.92 35.36 -41.18
C GLY A 540 19.44 36.69 -40.59
N ALA A 541 20.64 36.66 -39.99
CA ALA A 541 21.47 37.80 -39.55
C ALA A 541 20.93 38.71 -38.42
N GLU A 542 21.52 38.62 -37.23
CA GLU A 542 22.62 39.48 -36.73
C GLU A 542 23.28 38.85 -35.51
#